data_AF-A0A7J3DKC3-F1
#
_entry.id   AF-A0A7J3DKC3-F1
#
_cell.length_a   1.000
_cell.length_b   1.000
_cell.length_c   1.000
_cell.angle_alpha   90.00
_cell.angle_beta   90.00
_cell.angle_gamma   90.00
#
_symmetry.space_group_name_H-M   'P 1'
#
loop_
_entity.id
_entity.type
_entity.pdbx_description
1 polymer ?
#
loop_
_entity_poly.entity_id
_entity_poly.type
_entity_poly.pdbx_seq_one_letter_code
_entity_poly.pdbx_strand_id
1 'polypeptide(L)' 'MNIVELVQRSRRLLIQARKPTPQEFAFIAKVTGIGMVITGMIGLIISIITEMI' A
#
# COMPACT_ATOMS: atom_id res chain seq x y z
N MET A 1 14.93 11.54 -24.68
CA MET A 1 14.45 11.80 -23.30
C MET A 1 15.63 11.62 -22.37
N ASN A 2 16.12 12.70 -21.79
CA ASN A 2 17.36 12.69 -21.01
C ASN A 2 17.05 12.48 -19.52
N ILE A 3 17.92 11.81 -18.77
CA ILE A 3 17.67 11.42 -17.36
C ILE A 3 17.44 12.67 -16.49
N VAL A 4 18.12 13.77 -16.83
CA VAL A 4 18.03 15.08 -16.17
C VAL A 4 16.62 15.69 -16.29
N GLU A 5 16.00 15.62 -17.47
CA GLU A 5 14.62 16.12 -17.66
C GLU A 5 13.61 15.31 -16.85
N LEU A 6 13.84 14.00 -16.75
CA LEU A 6 12.96 13.08 -16.04
C LEU A 6 12.94 13.39 -14.53
N VAL A 7 14.13 13.64 -13.95
CA VAL A 7 14.26 14.08 -12.54
C VAL A 7 13.60 15.44 -12.31
N GLN A 8 13.80 16.40 -13.20
CA GLN A 8 13.18 17.73 -13.08
C GLN A 8 11.65 17.69 -13.18
N ARG A 9 11.10 16.89 -14.08
CA ARG A 9 9.65 16.71 -14.23
C ARG A 9 9.04 15.98 -13.03
N SER A 10 9.68 14.90 -12.56
CA SER A 10 9.24 14.16 -11.37
C SER A 10 9.20 15.02 -10.11
N ARG A 11 10.17 15.94 -9.94
CA ARG A 11 10.16 16.90 -8.81
C ARG A 11 8.91 17.78 -8.80
N ARG A 12 8.46 18.27 -9.96
CA ARG A 12 7.22 19.08 -10.06
C ARG A 12 5.98 18.26 -9.71
N LEU A 13 5.92 17.00 -10.15
CA LEU A 13 4.82 16.09 -9.82
C LEU A 13 4.74 15.80 -8.32
N LEU A 14 5.87 15.58 -7.65
CA LEU A 14 5.92 15.34 -6.21
C LEU A 14 5.50 16.56 -5.38
N ILE A 15 5.77 17.78 -5.87
CA ILE A 15 5.32 19.02 -5.22
C ILE A 15 3.81 19.22 -5.43
N GLN A 16 3.27 18.81 -6.57
CA GLN A 16 1.85 18.92 -6.88
C GLN A 16 1.00 17.85 -6.16
N ALA A 17 1.59 16.71 -5.80
CA ALA A 17 0.93 15.67 -5.03
C ALA A 17 0.62 16.15 -3.59
N ARG A 18 -0.65 16.10 -3.20
CA ARG A 18 -1.08 16.41 -1.82
C ARG A 18 -0.56 15.34 -0.88
N LYS A 19 0.28 15.72 0.08
CA LYS A 19 0.67 14.82 1.18
C LYS A 19 -0.58 14.50 2.03
N PRO A 20 -0.85 13.22 2.33
CA PRO A 20 -1.99 12.86 3.16
C PRO A 20 -1.87 13.47 4.55
N THR A 21 -3.00 13.89 5.10
CA THR A 21 -3.08 14.34 6.49
C THR A 21 -2.95 13.15 7.45
N PRO A 22 -2.54 13.36 8.71
CA PRO A 22 -2.42 12.26 9.68
C PRO A 22 -3.73 11.49 9.89
N GLN A 23 -4.87 12.15 9.76
CA GLN A 23 -6.20 11.54 9.90
C GLN A 23 -6.53 10.65 8.70
N GLU A 24 -6.31 11.14 7.47
CA GLU A 24 -6.49 10.35 6.24
C GLU A 24 -5.56 9.14 6.23
N PHE A 25 -4.30 9.32 6.63
CA PHE A 25 -3.33 8.24 6.74
C PHE A 25 -3.78 7.16 7.74
N ALA A 26 -4.21 7.57 8.94
CA ALA A 26 -4.68 6.63 9.96
C ALA A 26 -5.93 5.86 9.50
N PHE A 27 -6.84 6.51 8.78
CA PHE A 27 -8.02 5.87 8.22
C PHE A 27 -7.65 4.81 7.18
N ILE A 28 -6.82 5.18 6.20
CA ILE A 28 -6.36 4.25 5.15
C ILE A 28 -5.59 3.09 5.78
N ALA A 29 -4.67 3.37 6.71
CA ALA A 29 -3.89 2.35 7.39
C ALA A 29 -4.76 1.34 8.15
N LYS A 30 -5.83 1.80 8.83
CA LYS A 30 -6.77 0.91 9.52
C LYS A 30 -7.54 0.02 8.55
N VAL A 31 -8.10 0.60 7.48
CA VAL A 31 -8.87 -0.16 6.48
C VAL A 31 -7.98 -1.19 5.77
N THR A 32 -6.79 -0.78 5.32
CA THR A 32 -5.83 -1.67 4.69
C THR A 32 -5.34 -2.75 5.65
N GLY A 33 -5.05 -2.39 6.90
CA GLY A 33 -4.62 -3.34 7.93
C GLY A 33 -5.68 -4.42 8.21
N ILE A 34 -6.95 -4.03 8.32
CA ILE A 34 -8.06 -4.99 8.46
C ILE A 34 -8.13 -5.92 7.23
N GLY A 35 -7.99 -5.37 6.02
CA GLY A 35 -7.95 -6.16 4.79
C GLY A 35 -6.82 -7.19 4.78
N MET A 36 -5.60 -6.80 5.17
CA MET A 36 -4.45 -7.71 5.25
C MET A 36 -4.64 -8.82 6.28
N VAL A 37 -5.24 -8.52 7.43
CA VAL A 37 -5.51 -9.54 8.46
C VAL A 37 -6.52 -10.56 7.94
N ILE A 38 -7.60 -10.10 7.30
CA ILE A 38 -8.63 -11.00 6.75
C ILE A 38 -8.05 -11.89 5.66
N THR A 39 -7.34 -11.32 4.69
CA THR A 39 -6.76 -12.10 3.58
C THR A 39 -5.67 -13.05 4.07
N GLY A 40 -4.83 -12.62 5.01
CA GLY A 40 -3.81 -13.46 5.65
C GLY A 40 -4.41 -14.62 6.43
N MET A 41 -5.49 -14.39 7.18
CA MET A 41 -6.18 -15.43 7.94
C MET A 41 -6.83 -16.47 7.01
N ILE A 42 -7.43 -16.05 5.89
CA ILE A 42 -7.99 -16.98 4.89
C ILE A 42 -6.87 -17.85 4.30
N GLY A 43 -5.75 -17.24 3.91
CA GLY A 43 -4.60 -17.99 3.39
C GLY A 43 -4.03 -18.98 4.42
N LEU A 44 -3.95 -18.57 5.69
CA LEU A 44 -3.49 -19.42 6.79
C LEU A 44 -4.41 -20.63 6.99
N ILE A 45 -5.73 -20.43 6.96
CA ILE A 45 -6.71 -21.54 7.07
C ILE A 45 -6.52 -22.54 5.93
N ILE A 46 -6.38 -22.05 4.68
CA ILE A 46 -6.14 -22.91 3.51
C ILE A 46 -4.84 -23.70 3.66
N SER A 47 -3.77 -23.06 4.12
CA SER A 47 -2.47 -23.70 4.32
C SER A 47 -2.56 -24.83 5.35
N ILE A 48 -3.23 -24.59 6.48
CA ILE A 48 -3.41 -25.60 7.53
C ILE A 48 -4.20 -26.79 6.99
N ILE A 49 -5.31 -26.55 6.29
CA ILE A 49 -6.11 -27.63 5.71
C ILE A 49 -5.29 -28.45 4.70
N THR A 50 -4.46 -27.77 3.91
CA THR A 50 -3.60 -28.43 2.90
C THR A 50 -2.48 -29.25 3.54
N GLU A 51 -1.94 -28.82 4.68
CA GLU A 51 -0.90 -29.57 5.40
C GLU A 51 -1.47 -30.77 6.17
N MET A 52 -2.73 -30.68 6.62
CA MET A 52 -3.39 -31.77 7.35
C MET A 52 -3.96 -32.88 6.46
N ILE A 53 -4.11 -32.63 5.15
CA ILE A 53 -4.53 -33.62 4.14
C ILE A 53 -3.29 -34.24 3.52
#